data_AF-A0A792XZL3-F1
#
_entry.id   AF-A0A792XZL3-F1
#
_cell.length_a   1.000
_cell.length_b   1.000
_cell.length_c   1.000
_cell.angle_alpha   90.00
_cell.angle_beta   90.00
_cell.angle_gamma   90.00
#
_symmetry.space_group_name_H-M   'P 1'
#
loop_
_entity.id
_entity.type
_entity.pdbx_description
1 polymer ?
#
loop_
_entity_poly.entity_id
_entity_poly.type
_entity_poly.pdbx_seq_one_letter_code
_entity_poly.pdbx_strand_id
1 'polypeptide(L)'
;MNDRLCFEVHDNQGYFVFPDTWFGPLLGEFEEVLDAYDADEISETSYINKLRRLAQREPDFIDIHAHLAYAFLEQNAPRKALNAALKGLAAGNRIIPESFCGEIIWMHPENRPYLRALYAAILANVHLQRHQDAVMLTDKILAYNPEDNQGARWLLGSELLRTGDHERAFSVLKEHADEFSPYWYELGLLHFLNGEHVKAATAFRHGFATNTYIAEMLCGNLHPFPLAVWHDFSGSLDTAEDYYATYSPLWG
;
A
#
# COMPACT_ATOMS: atom_id res chain seq x y z
N MET A 1 20.30 -25.38 3.37
CA MET A 1 20.98 -24.08 3.22
C MET A 1 20.75 -23.35 4.54
N ASN A 2 21.80 -22.83 5.18
CA ASN A 2 21.57 -21.92 6.29
C ASN A 2 21.09 -20.61 5.69
N ASP A 3 19.81 -20.29 5.88
CA ASP A 3 19.30 -18.97 5.54
C ASP A 3 20.10 -17.93 6.32
N ARG A 4 20.68 -16.97 5.60
CA ARG A 4 21.50 -15.89 6.20
C ARG A 4 20.63 -14.86 6.91
N LEU A 5 19.40 -14.71 6.44
CA LEU A 5 18.34 -13.93 7.05
C LEU A 5 17.67 -14.77 8.14
N CYS A 6 17.43 -14.17 9.31
CA CYS A 6 16.80 -14.85 10.43
C CYS A 6 15.50 -14.15 10.83
N PHE A 7 14.59 -14.91 11.45
CA PHE A 7 13.36 -14.38 12.04
C PHE A 7 13.28 -14.85 13.49
N GLU A 8 13.19 -13.91 14.41
CA GLU A 8 13.05 -14.18 15.84
C GLU A 8 11.63 -13.84 16.30
N VAL A 9 11.15 -14.56 17.31
CA VAL A 9 9.83 -14.32 17.90
C VAL A 9 10.01 -14.11 19.40
N HIS A 10 9.64 -12.91 19.87
CA HIS A 10 9.67 -12.52 21.28
C HIS A 10 8.32 -11.89 21.63
N ASP A 11 7.68 -12.33 22.72
CA ASP A 11 6.42 -11.75 23.22
C ASP A 11 5.32 -11.56 22.15
N ASN A 12 5.14 -12.57 21.28
CA ASN A 12 4.19 -12.54 20.15
C ASN A 12 4.49 -11.44 19.10
N GLN A 13 5.70 -10.90 19.09
CA GLN A 13 6.22 -10.02 18.05
C GLN A 13 7.32 -10.72 17.26
N GLY A 14 7.32 -10.48 15.96
CA GLY A 14 8.26 -11.01 14.99
C GLY A 14 9.30 -9.97 14.60
N TYR A 15 10.55 -10.42 14.51
CA TYR A 15 11.70 -9.58 14.24
C TYR A 15 12.53 -10.21 13.13
N PHE A 16 12.66 -9.49 12.02
CA PHE A 16 13.70 -9.83 11.05
C PHE A 16 15.07 -9.47 11.62
N VAL A 17 16.05 -10.34 11.39
CA VAL A 17 17.44 -10.10 11.77
C VAL A 17 18.30 -10.26 10.52
N PHE A 18 19.04 -9.21 10.20
CA PHE A 18 20.00 -9.14 9.09
C PHE A 18 21.41 -9.12 9.68
N PRO A 19 22.10 -10.27 9.82
CA PRO A 19 23.41 -10.29 10.47
C PRO A 19 24.44 -9.47 9.69
N ASP A 20 25.14 -8.56 10.37
CA ASP A 20 26.16 -7.67 9.78
C ASP A 20 27.25 -8.41 9.02
N THR A 21 27.60 -9.63 9.46
CA THR A 21 28.60 -10.47 8.79
C THR A 21 28.26 -10.77 7.34
N TRP A 22 26.97 -10.77 6.99
CA TRP A 22 26.48 -11.09 5.66
C TRP A 22 25.92 -9.85 4.94
N PHE A 23 25.17 -9.02 5.66
CA PHE A 23 24.45 -7.89 5.05
C PHE A 23 25.14 -6.54 5.23
N GLY A 24 26.07 -6.38 6.18
CA GLY A 24 26.70 -5.09 6.48
C GLY A 24 27.38 -4.42 5.28
N PRO A 25 28.26 -5.11 4.54
CA PRO A 25 28.89 -4.53 3.35
C PRO A 25 27.90 -4.20 2.22
N LEU A 26 26.80 -4.95 2.12
CA LEU A 26 25.74 -4.70 1.14
C LEU A 26 24.89 -3.49 1.54
N LEU A 27 24.61 -3.34 2.84
CA LEU A 27 23.77 -2.27 3.39
C LEU A 27 24.36 -0.90 3.06
N GLY A 28 25.67 -0.71 3.27
CA GLY A 28 26.32 0.56 2.92
C GLY A 28 26.23 0.90 1.42
N GLU A 29 26.47 -0.08 0.53
CA GLU A 29 26.33 0.14 -0.92
C GLU A 29 24.87 0.38 -1.33
N PHE A 30 23.92 -0.26 -0.63
CA PHE A 30 22.49 -0.03 -0.85
C PHE A 30 22.07 1.37 -0.42
N GLU A 31 22.47 1.82 0.77
CA GLU A 31 22.22 3.17 1.28
C GLU A 31 22.80 4.24 0.36
N GLU A 32 24.05 4.07 -0.12
CA GLU A 32 24.64 4.98 -1.11
C GLU A 32 23.83 5.08 -2.41
N VAL A 33 23.16 3.98 -2.81
CA VAL A 33 22.28 3.98 -4.00
C VAL A 33 20.96 4.70 -3.73
N LEU A 34 20.40 4.57 -2.52
CA LEU A 34 19.21 5.29 -2.12
C LEU A 34 19.49 6.80 -2.03
N ASP A 35 20.54 7.19 -1.29
CA ASP A 35 20.93 8.58 -1.09
C ASP A 35 21.18 9.29 -2.42
N ALA A 36 21.90 8.65 -3.35
CA ALA A 36 22.17 9.22 -4.67
C ALA A 36 20.90 9.37 -5.52
N TYR A 37 19.89 8.51 -5.33
CA TYR A 37 18.62 8.63 -6.04
C TYR A 37 17.75 9.74 -5.43
N ASP A 38 17.65 9.77 -4.10
CA ASP A 38 16.90 10.79 -3.35
C ASP A 38 17.49 12.20 -3.54
N ALA A 39 18.79 12.31 -3.78
CA ALA A 39 19.49 13.55 -4.11
C ALA A 39 19.49 13.90 -5.62
N ASP A 40 18.74 13.18 -6.45
CA ASP A 40 18.67 13.35 -7.91
C ASP A 40 20.05 13.22 -8.63
N GLU A 41 21.05 12.60 -8.01
CA GLU A 41 22.39 12.42 -8.59
C GLU A 41 22.43 11.30 -9.63
N ILE A 42 21.50 10.36 -9.55
CA ILE A 42 21.33 9.28 -10.53
C ILE A 42 19.93 9.23 -11.10
N SER A 43 19.82 8.90 -12.38
CA SER A 43 18.52 8.68 -13.01
C SER A 43 17.85 7.41 -12.44
N GLU A 44 16.52 7.37 -12.51
CA GLU A 44 15.72 6.20 -12.15
C GLU A 44 16.18 4.90 -12.87
N THR A 45 16.59 5.02 -14.14
CA THR A 45 17.15 3.88 -14.90
C THR A 45 18.46 3.38 -14.27
N SER A 46 19.32 4.30 -13.83
CA SER A 46 20.57 3.96 -13.13
C SER A 46 20.26 3.31 -11.78
N TYR A 47 19.34 3.89 -11.00
CA TYR A 47 18.86 3.37 -9.73
C TYR A 47 18.38 1.92 -9.83
N ILE A 48 17.43 1.63 -10.74
CA ILE A 48 16.92 0.27 -10.97
C ILE A 48 18.03 -0.69 -11.38
N ASN A 49 18.98 -0.27 -12.22
CA ASN A 49 20.08 -1.13 -12.66
C ASN A 49 21.06 -1.42 -11.52
N LYS A 50 21.36 -0.45 -10.65
CA LYS A 50 22.19 -0.66 -9.46
C LYS A 50 21.50 -1.61 -8.48
N LEU A 51 20.22 -1.38 -8.17
CA LEU A 51 19.43 -2.27 -7.32
C LEU A 51 19.37 -3.71 -7.86
N ARG A 52 19.18 -3.89 -9.18
CA ARG A 52 19.22 -5.23 -9.81
C ARG A 52 20.57 -5.93 -9.63
N ARG A 53 21.69 -5.21 -9.67
CA ARG A 53 23.02 -5.78 -9.42
C ARG A 53 23.17 -6.20 -7.96
N LEU A 54 22.66 -5.39 -7.02
CA LEU A 54 22.66 -5.74 -5.60
C LEU A 54 21.81 -6.99 -5.34
N ALA A 55 20.59 -7.06 -5.90
CA ALA A 55 19.71 -8.24 -5.76
C ALA A 55 20.29 -9.52 -6.38
N GLN A 56 21.17 -9.42 -7.38
CA GLN A 56 21.87 -10.58 -7.93
C GLN A 56 22.94 -11.12 -6.97
N ARG A 57 23.58 -10.24 -6.21
CA ARG A 57 24.61 -10.61 -5.22
C ARG A 57 23.99 -11.18 -3.96
N GLU A 58 22.96 -10.52 -3.44
CA GLU A 58 22.30 -10.90 -2.19
C GLU A 58 20.78 -10.92 -2.40
N PRO A 59 20.23 -12.02 -2.95
CA PRO A 59 18.81 -12.11 -3.32
C PRO A 59 17.87 -12.14 -2.13
N ASP A 60 18.34 -12.47 -0.93
CA ASP A 60 17.53 -12.49 0.30
C ASP A 60 17.47 -11.14 1.02
N PHE A 61 18.16 -10.10 0.52
CA PHE A 61 18.03 -8.77 1.07
C PHE A 61 16.72 -8.13 0.57
N ILE A 62 15.67 -8.28 1.40
CA ILE A 62 14.27 -7.96 1.08
C ILE A 62 14.14 -6.52 0.57
N ASP A 63 14.91 -5.58 1.13
CA ASP A 63 14.68 -4.15 0.90
C ASP A 63 14.97 -3.73 -0.54
N ILE A 64 15.96 -4.34 -1.19
CA ILE A 64 16.24 -4.09 -2.61
C ILE A 64 15.01 -4.42 -3.46
N HIS A 65 14.31 -5.51 -3.14
CA HIS A 65 13.13 -5.93 -3.90
C HIS A 65 11.93 -5.02 -3.64
N ALA A 66 11.80 -4.50 -2.41
CA ALA A 66 10.78 -3.51 -2.08
C ALA A 66 11.01 -2.21 -2.88
N HIS A 67 12.24 -1.68 -2.89
CA HIS A 67 12.60 -0.48 -3.66
C HIS A 67 12.45 -0.67 -5.17
N LEU A 68 12.82 -1.84 -5.71
CA LEU A 68 12.54 -2.19 -7.10
C LEU A 68 11.03 -2.21 -7.40
N ALA A 69 10.21 -2.67 -6.45
CA ALA A 69 8.77 -2.71 -6.63
C ALA A 69 8.17 -1.30 -6.72
N TYR A 70 8.57 -0.38 -5.83
CA TYR A 70 8.12 1.02 -5.88
C TYR A 70 8.54 1.72 -7.16
N ALA A 71 9.80 1.58 -7.59
CA ALA A 71 10.25 2.16 -8.86
C ALA A 71 9.43 1.62 -10.06
N PHE A 72 9.02 0.35 -10.05
CA PHE A 72 8.12 -0.16 -11.09
C PHE A 72 6.67 0.31 -10.96
N LEU A 73 6.19 0.66 -9.77
CA LEU A 73 4.88 1.29 -9.58
C LEU A 73 4.88 2.71 -10.15
N GLU A 74 5.94 3.49 -9.90
CA GLU A 74 6.14 4.83 -10.45
C GLU A 74 6.19 4.81 -12.00
N GLN A 75 6.76 3.76 -12.60
CA GLN A 75 6.74 3.53 -14.06
C GLN A 75 5.39 3.03 -14.61
N ASN A 76 4.36 2.93 -13.77
CA ASN A 76 3.08 2.30 -14.12
C ASN A 76 3.27 0.89 -14.71
N ALA A 77 4.18 0.11 -14.13
CA ALA A 77 4.53 -1.25 -14.55
C ALA A 77 4.18 -2.28 -13.45
N PRO A 78 2.88 -2.41 -13.07
CA PRO A 78 2.49 -3.13 -11.86
C PRO A 78 2.80 -4.63 -11.90
N ARG A 79 2.86 -5.26 -13.09
CA ARG A 79 3.34 -6.66 -13.21
C ARG A 79 4.80 -6.82 -12.79
N LYS A 80 5.66 -5.86 -13.14
CA LYS A 80 7.08 -5.88 -12.73
C LYS A 80 7.18 -5.59 -11.23
N ALA A 81 6.39 -4.64 -10.73
CA ALA A 81 6.32 -4.32 -9.32
C ALA A 81 5.94 -5.54 -8.47
N LEU A 82 4.84 -6.22 -8.84
CA LEU A 82 4.40 -7.42 -8.14
C LEU A 82 5.46 -8.51 -8.15
N ASN A 83 6.11 -8.76 -9.29
CA ASN A 83 7.18 -9.75 -9.38
C ASN A 83 8.41 -9.40 -8.52
N ALA A 84 8.74 -8.12 -8.36
CA ALA A 84 9.81 -7.69 -7.46
C ALA A 84 9.38 -7.88 -6.00
N ALA A 85 8.23 -7.34 -5.60
CA ALA A 85 7.69 -7.47 -4.26
C ALA A 85 7.59 -8.93 -3.80
N LEU A 86 7.07 -9.82 -4.65
CA LEU A 86 6.96 -11.26 -4.35
C LEU A 86 8.31 -11.94 -4.13
N LYS A 87 9.41 -11.46 -4.73
CA LYS A 87 10.76 -12.01 -4.45
C LYS A 87 11.22 -11.65 -3.04
N GLY A 88 11.03 -10.39 -2.63
CA GLY A 88 11.32 -9.96 -1.26
C GLY A 88 10.45 -10.70 -0.24
N LEU A 89 9.14 -10.81 -0.52
CA LEU A 89 8.22 -11.57 0.33
C LEU A 89 8.57 -13.06 0.38
N ALA A 90 9.05 -13.67 -0.71
CA ALA A 90 9.48 -15.06 -0.69
C ALA A 90 10.69 -15.28 0.23
N ALA A 91 11.64 -14.35 0.27
CA ALA A 91 12.76 -14.41 1.22
C ALA A 91 12.27 -14.33 2.67
N GLY A 92 11.37 -13.40 2.98
CA GLY A 92 10.83 -13.26 4.34
C GLY A 92 9.90 -14.39 4.77
N ASN A 93 8.96 -14.80 3.91
CA ASN A 93 8.01 -15.88 4.20
C ASN A 93 8.69 -17.24 4.38
N ARG A 94 9.91 -17.44 3.84
CA ARG A 94 10.67 -18.68 4.01
C ARG A 94 11.10 -18.90 5.46
N ILE A 95 11.33 -17.82 6.20
CA ILE A 95 11.89 -17.85 7.56
C ILE A 95 10.85 -17.52 8.64
N ILE A 96 9.73 -16.90 8.28
CA ILE A 96 8.59 -16.74 9.20
C ILE A 96 7.99 -18.14 9.45
N PRO A 97 7.90 -18.61 10.71
CA PRO A 97 7.28 -19.89 11.02
C PRO A 97 5.80 -19.92 10.57
N GLU A 98 5.35 -21.04 9.99
CA GLU A 98 3.94 -21.19 9.55
C GLU A 98 2.93 -21.02 10.70
N SER A 99 3.35 -21.30 11.95
CA SER A 99 2.52 -21.13 13.15
C SER A 99 2.53 -19.71 13.73
N PHE A 100 3.31 -18.79 13.14
CA PHE A 100 3.39 -17.42 13.63
C PHE A 100 2.09 -16.67 13.37
N CYS A 101 1.48 -16.17 14.43
CA CYS A 101 0.23 -15.37 14.41
C CYS A 101 0.39 -14.05 15.17
N GLY A 102 1.64 -13.60 15.34
CA GLY A 102 2.00 -12.38 16.03
C GLY A 102 2.10 -11.17 15.11
N GLU A 103 2.56 -10.06 15.68
CA GLU A 103 2.75 -8.80 14.98
C GLU A 103 4.17 -8.69 14.41
N ILE A 104 4.33 -8.08 13.25
CA ILE A 104 5.62 -7.64 12.69
C ILE A 104 5.54 -6.11 12.61
N ILE A 105 5.88 -5.44 13.71
CA ILE A 105 5.61 -4.00 13.85
C ILE A 105 6.63 -3.14 13.09
N TRP A 106 6.15 -2.03 12.52
CA TRP A 106 6.94 -1.08 11.73
C TRP A 106 8.07 -0.37 12.49
N MET A 107 7.88 -0.19 13.81
CA MET A 107 8.81 0.57 14.64
C MET A 107 10.20 -0.09 14.74
N HIS A 108 10.29 -1.39 14.49
CA HIS A 108 11.57 -2.09 14.34
C HIS A 108 12.11 -1.89 12.91
N PRO A 109 13.25 -1.20 12.73
CA PRO A 109 13.78 -0.89 11.40
C PRO A 109 13.94 -2.11 10.50
N GLU A 110 14.34 -3.25 11.07
CA GLU A 110 14.58 -4.50 10.37
C GLU A 110 13.29 -5.12 9.81
N ASN A 111 12.12 -4.77 10.36
CA ASN A 111 10.83 -5.23 9.86
C ASN A 111 10.35 -4.44 8.62
N ARG A 112 10.80 -3.19 8.47
CA ARG A 112 10.33 -2.27 7.43
C ARG A 112 10.55 -2.81 6.01
N PRO A 113 11.65 -3.48 5.65
CA PRO A 113 11.81 -4.10 4.34
C PRO A 113 10.68 -5.06 3.96
N TYR A 114 10.25 -5.91 4.89
CA TYR A 114 9.18 -6.87 4.65
C TYR A 114 7.82 -6.20 4.51
N LEU A 115 7.52 -5.24 5.39
CA LEU A 115 6.26 -4.47 5.35
C LEU A 115 6.18 -3.60 4.08
N ARG A 116 7.29 -2.98 3.66
CA ARG A 116 7.40 -2.27 2.36
C ARG A 116 7.15 -3.19 1.18
N ALA A 117 7.78 -4.38 1.15
CA ALA A 117 7.51 -5.36 0.10
C ALA A 117 6.04 -5.82 0.09
N LEU A 118 5.44 -6.01 1.27
CA LEU A 118 4.04 -6.41 1.40
C LEU A 118 3.09 -5.34 0.86
N TYR A 119 3.32 -4.08 1.24
CA TYR A 119 2.52 -2.96 0.75
C TYR A 119 2.69 -2.72 -0.75
N ALA A 120 3.91 -2.81 -1.28
CA ALA A 120 4.13 -2.71 -2.73
C ALA A 120 3.40 -3.83 -3.50
N ALA A 121 3.29 -5.04 -2.92
CA ALA A 121 2.47 -6.11 -3.50
C ALA A 121 0.97 -5.81 -3.46
N ILE A 122 0.46 -5.17 -2.39
CA ILE A 122 -0.93 -4.71 -2.31
C ILE A 122 -1.21 -3.71 -3.44
N LEU A 123 -0.42 -2.63 -3.52
CA LEU A 123 -0.56 -1.60 -4.56
C LEU A 123 -0.52 -2.21 -5.96
N ALA A 124 0.45 -3.10 -6.22
CA ALA A 124 0.55 -3.75 -7.52
C ALA A 124 -0.69 -4.61 -7.85
N ASN A 125 -1.32 -5.27 -6.87
CA ASN A 125 -2.56 -6.02 -7.08
C ASN A 125 -3.76 -5.10 -7.31
N VAL A 126 -3.85 -3.96 -6.61
CA VAL A 126 -4.86 -2.91 -6.87
C VAL A 126 -4.78 -2.44 -8.33
N HIS A 127 -3.58 -2.06 -8.80
CA HIS A 127 -3.37 -1.64 -10.19
C HIS A 127 -3.64 -2.75 -11.22
N LEU A 128 -3.43 -4.02 -10.85
CA LEU A 128 -3.74 -5.17 -11.69
C LEU A 128 -5.20 -5.62 -11.63
N GLN A 129 -6.04 -4.95 -10.85
CA GLN A 129 -7.43 -5.32 -10.59
C GLN A 129 -7.58 -6.75 -10.01
N ARG A 130 -6.58 -7.18 -9.24
CA ARG A 130 -6.59 -8.46 -8.52
C ARG A 130 -7.15 -8.24 -7.11
N HIS A 131 -8.42 -7.85 -7.06
CA HIS A 131 -9.05 -7.33 -5.83
C HIS A 131 -9.02 -8.33 -4.67
N GLN A 132 -9.25 -9.61 -4.94
CA GLN A 132 -9.18 -10.64 -3.90
C GLN A 132 -7.77 -10.78 -3.31
N ASP A 133 -6.74 -10.71 -4.14
CA ASP A 133 -5.34 -10.77 -3.71
C ASP A 133 -4.97 -9.51 -2.91
N ALA A 134 -5.46 -8.34 -3.34
CA ALA A 134 -5.28 -7.08 -2.63
C ALA A 134 -5.91 -7.14 -1.23
N VAL A 135 -7.17 -7.54 -1.10
CA VAL A 135 -7.86 -7.73 0.19
C VAL A 135 -7.07 -8.67 1.10
N MET A 136 -6.68 -9.85 0.60
CA MET A 136 -5.94 -10.84 1.39
C MET A 136 -4.60 -10.28 1.92
N LEU A 137 -3.85 -9.56 1.07
CA LEU A 137 -2.57 -8.99 1.48
C LEU A 137 -2.75 -7.78 2.41
N THR A 138 -3.80 -6.98 2.22
CA THR A 138 -4.17 -5.90 3.14
C THR A 138 -4.54 -6.44 4.52
N ASP A 139 -5.30 -7.52 4.60
CA ASP A 139 -5.61 -8.18 5.87
C ASP A 139 -4.35 -8.66 6.57
N LYS A 140 -3.42 -9.24 5.78
CA LYS A 140 -2.14 -9.71 6.31
C LYS A 140 -1.28 -8.58 6.85
N ILE A 141 -1.16 -7.45 6.13
CA ILE A 141 -0.34 -6.33 6.62
C ILE A 141 -0.96 -5.67 7.85
N LEU A 142 -2.29 -5.59 7.94
CA LEU A 142 -2.98 -5.03 9.10
C LEU A 142 -2.89 -5.96 10.33
N ALA A 143 -2.87 -7.28 10.13
CA ALA A 143 -2.62 -8.24 11.20
C ALA A 143 -1.18 -8.16 11.72
N TYR A 144 -0.20 -7.94 10.84
CA TYR A 144 1.20 -7.80 11.22
C TYR A 144 1.54 -6.41 11.78
N ASN A 145 0.97 -5.34 11.23
CA ASN A 145 1.26 -3.98 11.62
C ASN A 145 -0.05 -3.21 11.88
N PRO A 146 -0.70 -3.41 13.05
CA PRO A 146 -2.01 -2.82 13.34
C PRO A 146 -2.04 -1.28 13.33
N GLU A 147 -0.92 -0.64 13.65
CA GLU A 147 -0.75 0.82 13.56
C GLU A 147 -0.78 1.33 12.12
N ASP A 148 -0.69 0.43 11.13
CA ASP A 148 -0.85 0.72 9.71
C ASP A 148 -0.07 1.94 9.22
N ASN A 149 1.21 1.99 9.55
CA ASN A 149 2.09 3.12 9.23
C ASN A 149 2.18 3.42 7.72
N GLN A 150 1.77 2.47 6.86
CA GLN A 150 1.78 2.62 5.41
C GLN A 150 0.41 3.04 4.84
N GLY A 151 -0.64 3.06 5.66
CA GLY A 151 -1.99 3.45 5.25
C GLY A 151 -2.72 2.41 4.40
N ALA A 152 -2.42 1.12 4.56
CA ALA A 152 -3.05 0.04 3.80
C ALA A 152 -4.55 -0.10 4.08
N ARG A 153 -5.02 0.32 5.26
CA ARG A 153 -6.45 0.29 5.60
C ARG A 153 -7.29 1.10 4.63
N TRP A 154 -6.75 2.19 4.08
CA TRP A 154 -7.47 3.07 3.14
C TRP A 154 -7.77 2.40 1.79
N LEU A 155 -7.09 1.30 1.47
CA LEU A 155 -7.37 0.49 0.28
C LEU A 155 -8.45 -0.57 0.53
N LEU A 156 -8.68 -0.96 1.80
CA LEU A 156 -9.48 -2.15 2.12
C LEU A 156 -10.96 -2.00 1.75
N GLY A 157 -11.59 -0.88 2.13
CA GLY A 157 -13.02 -0.65 1.87
C GLY A 157 -13.36 -0.71 0.37
N SER A 158 -12.58 0.00 -0.43
CA SER A 158 -12.73 0.05 -1.89
C SER A 158 -12.51 -1.32 -2.54
N GLU A 159 -11.49 -2.06 -2.13
CA GLU A 159 -11.23 -3.39 -2.68
C GLU A 159 -12.32 -4.40 -2.26
N LEU A 160 -12.85 -4.31 -1.03
CA LEU A 160 -13.98 -5.14 -0.59
C LEU A 160 -15.23 -4.91 -1.45
N LEU A 161 -15.57 -3.66 -1.77
CA LEU A 161 -16.65 -3.35 -2.71
C LEU A 161 -16.45 -4.05 -4.06
N ARG A 162 -15.23 -4.03 -4.60
CA ARG A 162 -14.92 -4.66 -5.89
C ARG A 162 -14.95 -6.17 -5.87
N THR A 163 -14.65 -6.78 -4.73
CA THR A 163 -14.82 -8.23 -4.55
C THR A 163 -16.28 -8.63 -4.33
N GLY A 164 -17.18 -7.68 -4.06
CA GLY A 164 -18.59 -7.91 -3.76
C GLY A 164 -18.87 -8.27 -2.30
N ASP A 165 -17.89 -8.18 -1.40
CA ASP A 165 -18.08 -8.36 0.05
C ASP A 165 -18.67 -7.08 0.67
N HIS A 166 -19.94 -6.83 0.33
CA HIS A 166 -20.65 -5.61 0.69
C HIS A 166 -20.84 -5.45 2.21
N GLU A 167 -20.98 -6.54 2.96
CA GLU A 167 -21.16 -6.48 4.41
C GLU A 167 -19.89 -6.03 5.12
N ARG A 168 -18.75 -6.59 4.72
CA ARG A 168 -17.45 -6.20 5.26
C ARG A 168 -17.04 -4.82 4.77
N ALA A 169 -17.28 -4.51 3.49
CA ALA A 169 -17.09 -3.17 2.95
C ALA A 169 -17.87 -2.13 3.76
N PHE A 170 -19.16 -2.36 4.01
CA PHE A 170 -19.97 -1.46 4.83
C PHE A 170 -19.34 -1.20 6.20
N SER A 171 -18.83 -2.24 6.86
CA SER A 171 -18.24 -2.14 8.18
C SER A 171 -16.97 -1.28 8.17
N VAL A 172 -16.03 -1.59 7.27
CA VAL A 172 -14.76 -0.86 7.13
C VAL A 172 -14.99 0.60 6.71
N LEU A 173 -15.84 0.81 5.70
CA LEU A 173 -16.12 2.15 5.20
C LEU A 173 -16.77 3.01 6.29
N LYS A 174 -17.74 2.47 7.03
CA LYS A 174 -18.41 3.19 8.11
C LYS A 174 -17.48 3.51 9.28
N GLU A 175 -16.59 2.60 9.62
CA GLU A 175 -15.61 2.80 10.70
C GLU A 175 -14.67 3.96 10.42
N HIS A 176 -14.30 4.15 9.15
CA HIS A 176 -13.19 5.00 8.74
C HIS A 176 -13.58 6.24 7.93
N ALA A 177 -14.84 6.41 7.52
CA ALA A 177 -15.24 7.50 6.63
C ALA A 177 -15.01 8.90 7.22
N ASP A 178 -15.07 9.05 8.55
CA ASP A 178 -14.76 10.33 9.21
C ASP A 178 -13.28 10.71 9.13
N GLU A 179 -12.38 9.73 8.96
CA GLU A 179 -10.93 9.95 8.82
C GLU A 179 -10.49 9.98 7.34
N PHE A 180 -11.16 9.21 6.48
CA PHE A 180 -10.84 9.07 5.07
C PHE A 180 -12.04 9.36 4.18
N SER A 181 -12.09 10.59 3.67
CA SER A 181 -13.24 11.15 2.94
C SER A 181 -13.69 10.36 1.71
N PRO A 182 -12.83 9.65 0.93
CA PRO A 182 -13.29 8.83 -0.17
C PRO A 182 -14.31 7.77 0.24
N TYR A 183 -14.25 7.29 1.48
CA TYR A 183 -15.20 6.29 1.97
C TYR A 183 -16.62 6.82 2.13
N TRP A 184 -16.82 8.14 2.28
CA TRP A 184 -18.18 8.71 2.23
C TRP A 184 -18.84 8.54 0.86
N TYR A 185 -18.05 8.67 -0.21
CA TYR A 185 -18.54 8.44 -1.57
C TYR A 185 -18.92 6.96 -1.74
N GLU A 186 -18.04 6.05 -1.33
CA GLU A 186 -18.27 4.61 -1.44
C GLU A 186 -19.42 4.10 -0.57
N LEU A 187 -19.60 4.63 0.65
CA LEU A 187 -20.80 4.38 1.46
C LEU A 187 -22.07 4.85 0.75
N GLY A 188 -22.00 6.03 0.12
CA GLY A 188 -23.11 6.56 -0.66
C GLY A 188 -23.47 5.66 -1.83
N LEU A 189 -22.46 5.16 -2.56
CA LEU A 189 -22.62 4.18 -3.64
C LEU A 189 -23.26 2.89 -3.12
N LEU A 190 -22.76 2.33 -2.02
CA LEU A 190 -23.29 1.12 -1.42
C LEU A 190 -24.76 1.26 -1.00
N HIS A 191 -25.11 2.37 -0.33
CA HIS A 191 -26.50 2.68 0.02
C HIS A 191 -27.38 2.88 -1.22
N PHE A 192 -26.86 3.52 -2.27
CA PHE A 192 -27.57 3.74 -3.51
C PHE A 192 -27.90 2.42 -4.21
N LEU A 193 -26.92 1.52 -4.33
CA LEU A 193 -27.09 0.18 -4.90
C LEU A 193 -28.11 -0.65 -4.11
N ASN A 194 -28.23 -0.43 -2.81
CA ASN A 194 -29.23 -1.07 -1.94
C ASN A 194 -30.63 -0.40 -2.00
N GLY A 195 -30.82 0.64 -2.81
CA GLY A 195 -32.09 1.39 -2.90
C GLY A 195 -32.36 2.31 -1.70
N GLU A 196 -31.38 2.52 -0.82
CA GLU A 196 -31.50 3.31 0.40
C GLU A 196 -31.20 4.79 0.13
N HIS A 197 -31.97 5.42 -0.76
CA HIS A 197 -31.65 6.74 -1.32
C HIS A 197 -31.43 7.85 -0.28
N VAL A 198 -32.15 7.84 0.85
CA VAL A 198 -31.97 8.83 1.91
C VAL A 198 -30.61 8.69 2.60
N LYS A 199 -30.16 7.44 2.83
CA LYS A 199 -28.84 7.16 3.40
C LYS A 199 -27.75 7.49 2.40
N ALA A 200 -27.94 7.11 1.14
CA ALA A 200 -27.03 7.45 0.05
C ALA A 200 -26.82 8.97 -0.07
N ALA A 201 -27.90 9.75 -0.14
CA ALA A 201 -27.84 11.21 -0.18
C ALA A 201 -27.20 11.82 1.07
N THR A 202 -27.27 11.14 2.21
CA THR A 202 -26.60 11.60 3.44
C THR A 202 -25.10 11.36 3.35
N ALA A 203 -24.68 10.14 3.00
CA ALA A 203 -23.26 9.81 2.83
C ALA A 203 -22.60 10.66 1.74
N PHE A 204 -23.25 10.84 0.59
CA PHE A 204 -22.72 11.72 -0.46
C PHE A 204 -22.52 13.15 0.05
N ARG A 205 -23.50 13.74 0.75
CA ARG A 205 -23.37 15.10 1.32
C ARG A 205 -22.19 15.23 2.27
N HIS A 206 -21.88 14.20 3.06
CA HIS A 206 -20.65 14.17 3.84
C HIS A 206 -19.42 14.19 2.94
N GLY A 207 -19.36 13.29 1.95
CA GLY A 207 -18.26 13.23 0.97
C GLY A 207 -18.02 14.56 0.25
N PHE A 208 -19.09 15.20 -0.25
CA PHE A 208 -19.03 16.55 -0.85
C PHE A 208 -18.46 17.59 0.11
N ALA A 209 -18.84 17.53 1.40
CA ALA A 209 -18.38 18.50 2.39
C ALA A 209 -16.92 18.28 2.82
N THR A 210 -16.43 17.04 2.77
CA THR A 210 -15.07 16.67 3.21
C THR A 210 -14.06 16.66 2.08
N ASN A 211 -14.46 16.37 0.85
CA ASN A 211 -13.59 16.42 -0.33
C ASN A 211 -14.42 16.72 -1.59
N THR A 212 -14.60 18.00 -1.91
CA THR A 212 -15.36 18.45 -3.09
C THR A 212 -14.71 18.02 -4.42
N TYR A 213 -13.40 17.80 -4.45
CA TYR A 213 -12.67 17.49 -5.68
C TYR A 213 -13.11 16.15 -6.27
N ILE A 214 -13.33 15.13 -5.43
CA ILE A 214 -13.84 13.82 -5.89
C ILE A 214 -15.18 13.98 -6.60
N ALA A 215 -16.09 14.76 -6.01
CA ALA A 215 -17.37 15.06 -6.60
C ALA A 215 -17.27 15.76 -7.97
N GLU A 216 -16.39 16.77 -8.07
CA GLU A 216 -16.12 17.46 -9.33
C GLU A 216 -15.60 16.50 -10.41
N MET A 217 -14.63 15.66 -10.07
CA MET A 217 -14.04 14.68 -10.98
C MET A 217 -15.05 13.62 -11.44
N LEU A 218 -15.83 13.05 -10.52
CA LEU A 218 -16.90 12.10 -10.86
C LEU A 218 -18.00 12.71 -11.73
N CYS A 219 -18.19 14.04 -11.66
CA CYS A 219 -19.12 14.79 -12.50
C CYS A 219 -18.49 15.34 -13.80
N GLY A 220 -17.25 14.95 -14.12
CA GLY A 220 -16.61 15.23 -15.40
C GLY A 220 -15.63 16.41 -15.41
N ASN A 221 -15.41 17.10 -14.28
CA ASN A 221 -14.34 18.07 -14.15
C ASN A 221 -13.05 17.40 -13.67
N LEU A 222 -12.25 16.88 -14.61
CA LEU A 222 -11.03 16.11 -14.30
C LEU A 222 -9.89 16.95 -13.70
N HIS A 223 -9.98 18.29 -13.80
CA HIS A 223 -8.94 19.20 -13.33
C HIS A 223 -9.58 20.33 -12.52
N PRO A 224 -10.15 20.03 -11.34
CA PRO A 224 -10.77 21.04 -10.50
C PRO A 224 -9.72 22.04 -10.00
N PHE A 225 -10.15 23.30 -9.85
CA PHE A 225 -9.26 24.34 -9.35
C PHE A 225 -9.02 24.14 -7.86
N PRO A 226 -7.76 24.23 -7.38
CA PRO A 226 -7.47 24.17 -5.95
C PRO A 226 -8.26 25.22 -5.16
N LEU A 227 -9.00 24.76 -4.16
CA LEU A 227 -9.79 25.58 -3.25
C LEU A 227 -8.88 26.19 -2.18
N ALA A 228 -9.14 27.46 -1.83
CA ALA A 228 -8.42 28.17 -0.77
C ALA A 228 -8.88 27.78 0.65
N VAL A 229 -9.61 26.67 0.80
CA VAL A 229 -10.15 26.20 2.08
C VAL A 229 -9.15 25.24 2.71
N TRP A 230 -8.98 25.34 4.03
CA TRP A 230 -8.15 24.37 4.76
C TRP A 230 -8.75 22.97 4.63
N HIS A 231 -7.91 22.00 4.30
CA HIS A 231 -8.24 20.58 4.24
C HIS A 231 -7.10 19.77 4.86
N ASP A 232 -7.42 18.59 5.35
CA ASP A 232 -6.42 17.60 5.76
C ASP A 232 -5.93 16.80 4.53
N PHE A 233 -5.20 15.71 4.77
CA PHE A 233 -4.72 14.83 3.70
C PHE A 233 -5.90 14.22 2.93
N SER A 234 -6.94 13.78 3.63
CA SER A 234 -8.08 13.08 3.03
C SER A 234 -8.95 14.02 2.18
N GLY A 235 -9.04 15.30 2.55
CA GLY A 235 -9.74 16.34 1.79
C GLY A 235 -8.94 16.97 0.64
N SER A 236 -7.72 16.50 0.39
CA SER A 236 -6.81 17.09 -0.61
C SER A 236 -7.19 16.77 -2.06
N LEU A 237 -6.68 17.59 -2.98
CA LEU A 237 -6.76 17.33 -4.42
C LEU A 237 -6.00 16.05 -4.80
N ASP A 238 -4.80 15.84 -4.25
CA ASP A 238 -3.98 14.65 -4.52
C ASP A 238 -4.73 13.36 -4.18
N THR A 239 -5.40 13.31 -3.01
CA THR A 239 -6.25 12.16 -2.63
C THR A 239 -7.42 11.97 -3.60
N ALA A 240 -7.99 13.06 -4.12
CA ALA A 240 -9.06 12.98 -5.10
C ALA A 240 -8.56 12.46 -6.47
N GLU A 241 -7.39 12.89 -6.91
CA GLU A 241 -6.75 12.41 -8.14
C GLU A 241 -6.42 10.92 -8.04
N ASP A 242 -5.80 10.49 -6.94
CA ASP A 242 -5.51 9.07 -6.66
C ASP A 242 -6.79 8.24 -6.59
N TYR A 243 -7.81 8.76 -5.90
CA TYR A 243 -9.10 8.11 -5.81
C TYR A 243 -9.76 7.97 -7.18
N TYR A 244 -9.79 9.03 -7.98
CA TYR A 244 -10.43 8.99 -9.29
C TYR A 244 -9.67 8.07 -10.26
N ALA A 245 -8.35 8.20 -10.32
CA ALA A 245 -7.50 7.37 -11.19
C ALA A 245 -7.65 5.88 -10.88
N THR A 246 -7.79 5.53 -9.60
CA THR A 246 -7.88 4.15 -9.16
C THR A 246 -9.31 3.63 -9.15
N TYR A 247 -10.26 4.41 -8.61
CA TYR A 247 -11.60 3.98 -8.20
C TYR A 247 -12.76 4.53 -9.01
N SER A 248 -12.53 5.37 -10.03
CA SER A 248 -13.58 5.76 -10.99
C SER A 248 -14.36 4.58 -11.61
N PRO A 249 -13.77 3.38 -11.87
CA PRO A 249 -14.55 2.25 -12.41
C PRO A 249 -15.66 1.73 -11.49
N LEU A 250 -15.69 2.10 -10.20
CA LEU A 250 -16.82 1.79 -9.31
C LEU A 250 -18.12 2.49 -9.73
N TRP A 251 -18.02 3.56 -10.53
CA TRP A 251 -19.12 4.49 -10.79
C TRP A 251 -19.76 4.35 -12.18
N GLY A 252 -19.22 3.47 -13.04
CA GLY A 252 -19.76 3.18 -14.39
C GLY A 252 -18.80 3.49 -15.52
#